data_AF-A0A848ZGG6-F1
#
_entry.id   AF-A0A848ZGG6-F1
#
_cell.length_a   1.000
_cell.length_b   1.000
_cell.length_c   1.000
_cell.angle_alpha   90.00
_cell.angle_beta   90.00
_cell.angle_gamma   90.00
#
_symmetry.space_group_name_H-M   'P 1'
#
loop_
_entity.id
_entity.type
_entity.pdbx_description
1 polymer ?
#
loop_
_entity_poly.entity_id
_entity_poly.type
_entity_poly.pdbx_seq_one_letter_code
_entity_poly.pdbx_strand_id
1 'polypeptide(L)'
;MELVVQGTVQGVGFRPFVHRLATTECLSGWVRNAADGVHIGIFGTAASIARFQDRLASETPPLARIDGIREGPLSGDPPDCFRIIASAPGDARTAVTADAAMCADCRRELFDPADRRYGYPFLNCTHCG
;
A
#
# COMPACT_ATOMS: atom_id res chain seq x y z
N MET A 1 16.50 4.15 4.21
CA MET A 1 15.62 4.67 5.28
C MET A 1 14.45 3.71 5.45
N GLU A 2 14.03 3.49 6.68
CA GLU A 2 12.83 2.73 7.00
C GLU A 2 11.70 3.67 7.44
N LEU A 3 10.49 3.41 6.96
CA LEU A 3 9.26 4.09 7.38
C LEU A 3 8.31 3.05 7.97
N VAL A 4 7.75 3.36 9.13
CA VAL A 4 6.66 2.59 9.75
C VAL A 4 5.40 3.44 9.73
N VAL A 5 4.47 3.06 8.85
CA VAL A 5 3.21 3.76 8.64
C VAL A 5 2.11 3.10 9.47
N GLN A 6 1.45 3.90 10.29
CA GLN A 6 0.41 3.46 11.23
C GLN A 6 -0.95 4.06 10.83
N GLY A 7 -2.01 3.33 11.16
CA GLY A 7 -3.40 3.72 10.91
C GLY A 7 -4.20 2.64 10.19
N THR A 8 -5.24 3.05 9.46
CA THR A 8 -6.03 2.17 8.60
C THR A 8 -5.30 1.98 7.27
N VAL A 9 -4.24 1.15 7.27
CA VAL A 9 -3.33 0.98 6.11
C VAL A 9 -3.20 -0.47 5.64
N GLN A 10 -3.98 -1.40 6.22
CA GLN A 10 -4.02 -2.80 5.80
C GLN A 10 -5.39 -3.13 5.20
N GLY A 11 -5.41 -4.02 4.20
CA GLY A 11 -6.66 -4.37 3.48
C GLY A 11 -7.16 -3.32 2.49
N VAL A 12 -6.42 -2.23 2.29
CA VAL A 12 -6.87 -1.03 1.54
C VAL A 12 -6.01 -0.72 0.31
N GLY A 13 -5.33 -1.74 -0.23
CA GLY A 13 -4.46 -1.57 -1.41
C GLY A 13 -3.16 -0.80 -1.14
N PHE A 14 -2.79 -0.60 0.12
CA PHE A 14 -1.62 0.20 0.50
C PHE A 14 -0.29 -0.36 -0.02
N ARG A 15 -0.08 -1.69 0.05
CA ARG A 15 1.15 -2.33 -0.48
C ARG A 15 1.33 -2.12 -2.00
N PRO A 16 0.33 -2.39 -2.86
CA PRO A 16 0.38 -2.02 -4.27
C PRO A 16 0.61 -0.52 -4.52
N PHE A 17 -0.03 0.35 -3.73
CA PHE A 17 0.17 1.81 -3.81
C PHE A 17 1.63 2.19 -3.55
N VAL A 18 2.20 1.74 -2.42
CA VAL A 18 3.60 1.99 -2.05
C VAL A 18 4.55 1.46 -3.12
N HIS A 19 4.31 0.25 -3.62
CA HIS A 19 5.13 -0.33 -4.68
C HIS A 19 5.15 0.55 -5.93
N ARG A 20 3.97 0.93 -6.45
CA ARG A 20 3.88 1.82 -7.63
C ARG A 20 4.58 3.16 -7.38
N LEU A 21 4.38 3.74 -6.21
CA LEU A 21 4.99 5.02 -5.86
C LEU A 21 6.52 4.93 -5.81
N ALA A 22 7.06 3.92 -5.14
CA ALA A 22 8.51 3.69 -5.05
C ALA A 22 9.13 3.44 -6.42
N THR A 23 8.48 2.64 -7.28
CA THR A 23 8.93 2.42 -8.66
C THR A 23 8.94 3.71 -9.48
N THR A 24 7.91 4.56 -9.32
CA THR A 24 7.82 5.84 -10.04
C THR A 24 8.93 6.81 -9.64
N GLU A 25 9.33 6.80 -8.37
CA GLU A 25 10.43 7.64 -7.85
C GLU A 25 11.83 7.01 -8.05
N CYS A 26 11.92 5.90 -8.78
CA CYS A 26 13.14 5.12 -9.00
C CYS A 26 13.85 4.70 -7.70
N LEU A 27 13.07 4.34 -6.68
CA LEU A 27 13.57 3.80 -5.42
C LEU A 27 13.66 2.28 -5.47
N SER A 28 14.63 1.70 -4.78
CA SER A 28 14.68 0.27 -4.49
C SER A 28 14.36 -0.01 -3.03
N GLY A 29 14.02 -1.25 -2.70
CA GLY A 29 13.68 -1.62 -1.33
C GLY A 29 12.49 -2.56 -1.25
N TRP A 30 11.65 -2.39 -0.22
CA TRP A 30 10.55 -3.30 0.04
C TRP A 30 9.40 -2.67 0.81
N VAL A 31 8.23 -3.31 0.74
CA VAL A 31 7.08 -3.03 1.60
C VAL A 31 6.47 -4.32 2.14
N ARG A 32 6.06 -4.31 3.42
CA ARG A 32 5.35 -5.42 4.07
C ARG A 32 4.32 -4.94 5.07
N ASN A 33 3.31 -5.77 5.32
CA ASN A 33 2.47 -5.60 6.50
C ASN A 33 3.21 -6.15 7.71
N ALA A 34 3.05 -5.48 8.85
CA ALA A 34 3.52 -5.92 10.15
C ALA A 34 2.42 -5.76 11.20
N ALA A 35 2.64 -6.26 12.40
CA ALA A 35 1.68 -6.19 13.50
C ALA A 35 1.28 -4.75 13.86
N ASP A 36 2.18 -3.77 13.70
CA ASP A 36 2.00 -2.38 14.10
C ASP A 36 1.76 -1.40 12.95
N GLY A 37 1.58 -1.90 11.71
CA GLY A 37 1.34 -1.06 10.55
C GLY A 37 1.86 -1.64 9.24
N VAL A 38 2.32 -0.76 8.35
CA VAL A 38 3.05 -1.11 7.13
C VAL A 38 4.49 -0.63 7.28
N HIS A 39 5.44 -1.53 7.07
CA HIS A 39 6.86 -1.21 7.08
C HIS A 39 7.34 -1.06 5.64
N ILE A 40 8.11 0.00 5.39
CA ILE A 40 8.63 0.36 4.08
C ILE A 40 10.13 0.61 4.21
N GLY A 41 10.95 -0.22 3.57
CA GLY A 41 12.37 0.04 3.41
C GLY A 41 12.62 0.68 2.05
N ILE A 42 13.25 1.85 2.00
CA ILE A 42 13.62 2.52 0.75
C ILE A 42 15.09 2.93 0.69
N PHE A 43 15.67 2.76 -0.48
CA PHE A 43 17.01 3.17 -0.86
C PHE A 43 16.93 4.03 -2.13
N GLY A 44 17.73 5.10 -2.16
CA GLY A 44 17.77 6.04 -3.28
C GLY A 44 18.37 7.38 -2.88
N THR A 45 18.30 8.34 -3.79
CA THR A 45 18.77 9.70 -3.51
C THR A 45 17.86 10.40 -2.49
N ALA A 46 18.41 11.36 -1.74
CA ALA A 46 17.63 12.17 -0.80
C ALA A 46 16.44 12.88 -1.49
N ALA A 47 16.63 13.32 -2.73
CA ALA A 47 15.57 13.97 -3.51
C ALA A 47 14.43 13.00 -3.87
N SER A 48 14.74 11.76 -4.30
CA SER A 48 13.70 10.75 -4.59
C SER A 48 12.97 10.32 -3.32
N ILE A 49 13.67 10.21 -2.20
CA ILE A 49 13.08 9.87 -0.91
C ILE A 49 12.11 10.97 -0.44
N ALA A 50 12.52 12.24 -0.54
CA ALA A 50 11.65 13.37 -0.17
C ALA A 50 10.36 13.40 -1.02
N ARG A 51 10.48 13.26 -2.34
CA ARG A 51 9.29 13.17 -3.22
C ARG A 51 8.40 11.98 -2.90
N PHE A 52 8.99 10.83 -2.56
CA PHE A 52 8.23 9.67 -2.13
C PHE A 52 7.43 9.95 -0.84
N GLN A 53 8.03 10.60 0.15
CA GLN A 53 7.34 10.94 1.41
C GLN A 53 6.18 11.91 1.18
N ASP A 54 6.40 12.97 0.40
CA ASP A 54 5.36 13.96 0.09
C ASP A 54 4.16 13.29 -0.58
N ARG A 55 4.43 12.45 -1.60
CA ARG A 55 3.39 11.74 -2.36
C ARG A 55 2.73 10.63 -1.56
N LEU A 56 3.45 9.97 -0.64
CA LEU A 56 2.88 8.96 0.25
C LEU A 56 1.74 9.57 1.07
N ALA A 57 1.92 10.80 1.57
CA ALA A 57 0.90 11.51 2.33
C ALA A 57 -0.23 12.05 1.44
N SER A 58 0.08 12.61 0.26
CA SER A 58 -0.92 13.29 -0.58
C SER A 58 -1.74 12.37 -1.48
N GLU A 59 -1.21 11.20 -1.86
CA GLU A 59 -1.83 10.26 -2.83
C GLU A 59 -2.37 8.98 -2.16
N THR A 60 -2.54 9.00 -0.83
CA THR A 60 -3.03 7.85 -0.06
C THR A 60 -4.36 7.31 -0.63
N PRO A 61 -4.52 5.97 -0.79
CA PRO A 61 -5.75 5.37 -1.32
C PRO A 61 -7.02 5.78 -0.52
N PRO A 62 -8.22 5.81 -1.13
CA PRO A 62 -9.42 6.35 -0.50
C PRO A 62 -9.85 5.67 0.81
N LEU A 63 -9.61 4.36 0.93
CA LEU A 63 -9.91 3.59 2.15
C LEU A 63 -8.76 3.61 3.16
N ALA A 64 -7.59 4.11 2.75
CA ALA A 64 -6.44 4.19 3.61
C ALA A 64 -6.45 5.50 4.41
N ARG A 65 -6.07 5.41 5.69
CA ARG A 65 -5.82 6.58 6.53
C ARG A 65 -4.51 6.39 7.27
N ILE A 66 -3.60 7.34 7.08
CA ILE A 66 -2.33 7.39 7.79
C ILE A 66 -2.55 8.23 9.05
N ASP A 67 -2.41 7.60 10.21
CA ASP A 67 -2.49 8.25 11.53
C ASP A 67 -1.10 8.69 12.02
N GLY A 68 -0.03 8.08 11.50
CA GLY A 68 1.35 8.47 11.81
C GLY A 68 2.39 7.75 10.96
N ILE A 69 3.54 8.38 10.79
CA ILE A 69 4.72 7.80 10.12
C ILE A 69 5.91 7.95 11.06
N ARG A 70 6.57 6.83 11.37
CA ARG A 70 7.85 6.82 12.09
C ARG A 70 8.98 6.54 11.12
N GLU A 71 10.05 7.33 11.20
CA GLU A 71 11.23 7.17 10.36
C GLU A 71 12.37 6.54 11.15
N GLY A 72 13.17 5.72 10.48
CA GLY A 72 14.31 5.05 11.10
C GLY A 72 15.45 4.79 10.11
N PRO A 73 16.67 4.53 10.62
CA PRO A 73 17.75 4.05 9.79
C PRO A 73 17.41 2.66 9.24
N LEU A 74 17.78 2.43 7.98
CA LEU A 74 17.69 1.10 7.37
C LEU A 74 19.11 0.62 7.09
N SER A 75 19.45 -0.54 7.64
CA SER A 75 20.74 -1.19 7.44
C SER A 75 20.67 -2.25 6.34
N GLY A 76 21.81 -2.55 5.73
CA GLY A 76 21.94 -3.55 4.68
C GLY A 76 22.07 -2.95 3.28
N ASP A 77 22.34 -3.82 2.31
CA ASP A 77 22.55 -3.41 0.93
C ASP A 77 21.21 -3.13 0.22
N PRO A 78 21.17 -2.13 -0.67
CA PRO A 78 19.99 -1.85 -1.48
C PRO A 78 19.72 -3.04 -2.42
N PRO A 79 18.48 -3.56 -2.49
CA PRO A 79 18.12 -4.53 -3.51
C PRO A 79 18.10 -3.89 -4.89
N ASP A 80 18.13 -4.70 -5.95
CA ASP A 80 18.12 -4.21 -7.34
C ASP A 80 16.81 -3.51 -7.74
N CYS A 81 15.71 -3.80 -7.04
CA CYS A 81 14.40 -3.23 -7.31
C CYS A 81 13.54 -3.13 -6.05
N PHE A 82 12.40 -2.47 -6.16
CA PHE A 82 11.41 -2.41 -5.09
C PHE A 82 10.48 -3.63 -5.13
N ARG A 83 10.20 -4.26 -4.00
CA ARG A 83 9.37 -5.48 -3.93
C ARG A 83 8.33 -5.45 -2.82
N ILE A 84 7.16 -6.05 -3.06
CA ILE A 84 6.23 -6.42 -1.99
C ILE A 84 6.73 -7.74 -1.41
N ILE A 85 7.12 -7.75 -0.13
CA ILE A 85 7.64 -8.94 0.54
C ILE A 85 6.60 -9.54 1.49
N ALA A 86 6.88 -10.73 2.02
CA ALA A 86 6.00 -11.42 2.96
C ALA A 86 5.72 -10.55 4.21
N SER A 87 4.48 -10.63 4.69
CA SER A 87 4.08 -9.98 5.93
C SER A 87 4.89 -10.53 7.11
N ALA A 88 5.26 -9.66 8.05
CA ALA A 88 5.88 -10.08 9.29
C ALA A 88 4.82 -10.65 10.25
N PRO A 89 5.10 -11.79 10.92
CA PRO A 89 4.20 -12.35 11.93
C PRO A 89 4.18 -11.47 13.19
N GLY A 90 3.09 -11.57 13.95
CA GLY A 90 2.94 -10.90 15.25
C GLY A 90 1.47 -10.64 15.58
N ASP A 91 1.18 -10.28 16.83
CA ASP A 91 -0.17 -9.94 17.27
C ASP A 91 -0.62 -8.63 16.62
N ALA A 92 -1.61 -8.71 15.74
CA ALA A 92 -2.09 -7.56 14.99
C ALA A 92 -2.64 -6.47 15.92
N ARG A 93 -2.06 -5.27 15.83
CA ARG A 93 -2.47 -4.05 16.55
C ARG A 93 -2.97 -2.96 15.60
N THR A 94 -3.12 -3.27 14.32
CA THR A 94 -3.58 -2.32 13.30
C THR A 94 -5.10 -2.20 13.29
N ALA A 95 -5.60 -1.00 12.99
CA ALA A 95 -7.02 -0.76 12.80
C ALA A 95 -7.55 -1.62 11.63
N VAL A 96 -8.69 -2.28 11.86
CA VAL A 96 -9.42 -3.00 10.83
C VAL A 96 -10.26 -2.00 10.04
N THR A 97 -10.14 -2.02 8.72
CA THR A 97 -10.94 -1.17 7.83
C THR A 97 -12.40 -1.63 7.87
N ALA A 98 -13.33 -0.67 7.86
CA ALA A 98 -14.74 -0.98 7.74
C ALA A 98 -15.08 -1.53 6.34
N ASP A 99 -16.16 -2.31 6.25
CA ASP A 99 -16.68 -2.78 4.96
C ASP A 99 -17.03 -1.60 4.06
N ALA A 100 -16.68 -1.69 2.78
CA ALA A 100 -16.89 -0.62 1.81
C ALA A 100 -17.87 -1.03 0.71
N ALA A 101 -18.79 -0.13 0.35
CA ALA A 101 -19.67 -0.36 -0.80
C ALA A 101 -18.87 -0.50 -2.10
N MET A 102 -19.41 -1.25 -3.06
CA MET A 102 -18.80 -1.48 -4.38
C MET A 102 -18.39 -0.17 -5.07
N CYS A 103 -17.13 -0.09 -5.50
CA CYS A 103 -16.61 1.08 -6.21
C CYS A 103 -17.12 1.17 -7.66
N ALA A 104 -16.97 2.34 -8.28
CA ALA A 104 -17.41 2.57 -9.66
C ALA A 104 -16.72 1.65 -10.69
N ASP A 105 -15.46 1.29 -10.45
CA ASP A 105 -14.73 0.37 -11.34
C ASP A 105 -15.28 -1.05 -11.26
N CYS A 106 -15.47 -1.59 -10.05
CA CYS A 106 -16.10 -2.90 -9.88
C CYS A 106 -17.53 -2.89 -10.42
N ARG A 107 -18.28 -1.80 -10.25
CA ARG A 107 -19.61 -1.66 -10.83
C ARG A 107 -19.57 -1.75 -12.36
N ARG A 108 -18.60 -1.09 -13.00
CA ARG A 108 -18.42 -1.15 -14.46
C ARG A 108 -18.10 -2.57 -14.92
N GLU A 109 -17.14 -3.24 -14.29
CA GLU A 109 -16.76 -4.62 -14.60
C GLU A 109 -17.93 -5.60 -14.38
N LEU A 110 -18.73 -5.41 -13.31
CA LEU A 110 -19.86 -6.28 -12.99
C LEU A 110 -20.93 -6.29 -14.10
N PHE A 111 -21.16 -5.14 -14.72
CA PHE A 111 -22.23 -4.92 -15.71
C PHE A 111 -21.73 -4.90 -17.16
N ASP A 112 -20.45 -5.12 -17.42
CA ASP A 112 -19.89 -5.20 -18.78
C ASP A 112 -19.90 -6.66 -19.29
N PRO A 113 -20.71 -7.02 -20.30
CA PRO A 113 -20.78 -8.38 -20.84
C PRO A 113 -19.47 -8.89 -21.46
N ALA A 114 -18.54 -8.00 -21.79
CA ALA A 114 -17.22 -8.35 -22.32
C ALA A 114 -16.18 -8.61 -21.20
N ASP A 115 -16.45 -8.20 -19.96
CA ASP A 115 -15.56 -8.48 -18.85
C ASP A 115 -15.72 -9.92 -18.36
N ARG A 116 -14.60 -10.58 -18.03
CA ARG A 116 -14.60 -11.93 -17.48
C ARG A 116 -15.36 -12.05 -16.15
N ARG A 117 -15.63 -10.94 -15.48
CA ARG A 117 -16.34 -10.83 -14.19
C ARG A 117 -17.81 -10.41 -14.34
N TYR A 118 -18.33 -10.37 -15.57
CA TYR A 118 -19.73 -10.08 -15.83
C TYR A 118 -20.66 -10.95 -14.97
N GLY A 119 -21.52 -10.30 -14.18
CA GLY A 119 -22.49 -10.97 -13.30
C GLY A 119 -21.90 -11.70 -12.09
N TYR A 120 -20.61 -11.54 -11.77
CA TYR A 120 -19.98 -12.19 -10.61
C TYR A 120 -20.40 -11.54 -9.27
N PRO A 121 -21.17 -12.23 -8.40
CA PRO A 121 -21.79 -11.57 -7.23
C PRO A 121 -20.84 -11.14 -6.13
N PHE A 122 -19.63 -11.70 -6.08
CA PHE A 122 -18.63 -11.41 -5.04
C PHE A 122 -17.49 -10.52 -5.56
N LEU A 123 -17.75 -9.74 -6.61
CA LEU A 123 -16.75 -8.83 -7.17
C LEU A 123 -16.36 -7.74 -6.17
N ASN A 124 -15.08 -7.72 -5.80
CA ASN A 124 -14.46 -6.64 -5.04
C ASN A 124 -13.05 -6.34 -5.57
N CYS A 125 -12.47 -5.25 -5.07
CA CYS A 125 -11.10 -4.86 -5.36
C CYS A 125 -10.46 -4.28 -4.09
N THR A 126 -9.25 -3.72 -4.18
CA THR A 126 -8.60 -3.14 -3.00
C THR A 126 -9.22 -1.81 -2.50
N HIS A 127 -10.25 -1.30 -3.19
CA HIS A 127 -10.92 -0.04 -2.87
C HIS A 127 -12.39 -0.22 -2.47
N CYS A 128 -12.90 -1.46 -2.41
CA CYS A 128 -14.27 -1.75 -1.98
C CYS A 128 -14.45 -3.20 -1.54
N GLY A 129 -15.61 -3.51 -0.96
CA GLY A 129 -15.99 -4.83 -0.49
C GLY A 129 -15.49 -5.13 0.91
#